data_AF-A0AAJ3YEV1-F1
#
_entry.id   AF-A0AAJ3YEV1-F1
#
_cell.length_a   1.000
_cell.length_b   1.000
_cell.length_c   1.000
_cell.angle_alpha   90.00
_cell.angle_beta   90.00
_cell.angle_gamma   90.00
#
_symmetry.space_group_name_H-M   'P 1'
#
loop_
_entity.id
_entity.type
_entity.pdbx_description
1 polymer ?
#
loop_
_entity_poly.entity_id
_entity_poly.type
_entity_poly.pdbx_seq_one_letter_code
_entity_poly.pdbx_strand_id
1 'polypeptide(L)'
;MELSKFEVRTGLWPHMHFTDIEYDQRGSSYEIYATDVTHQTKSKLFICRTVDEQQARLLAEQFRIWLPKINSKKRKAAAKKSPTGYDRIACHKG
;
A
#
# COMPACT_ATOMS: atom_id res chain seq x y z
N MET A 1 -6.88 -11.76 -9.31
CA MET A 1 -5.99 -10.63 -9.69
C MET A 1 -4.55 -11.04 -9.41
N GLU A 2 -3.58 -10.63 -10.23
CA GLU A 2 -2.16 -10.99 -10.04
C GLU A 2 -1.42 -9.99 -9.13
N LEU A 3 -0.35 -10.44 -8.48
CA LEU A 3 0.48 -9.61 -7.57
C LEU A 3 1.04 -8.36 -8.28
N SER A 4 1.47 -8.49 -9.54
CA SER A 4 2.00 -7.38 -10.34
C SER A 4 0.98 -6.24 -10.49
N LYS A 5 -0.28 -6.58 -10.77
CA LYS A 5 -1.37 -5.59 -10.90
C LYS A 5 -1.67 -4.90 -9.57
N PHE A 6 -1.61 -5.65 -8.46
CA PHE A 6 -1.77 -5.10 -7.12
C PHE A 6 -0.60 -4.17 -6.73
N GLU A 7 0.63 -4.55 -7.06
CA GLU A 7 1.84 -3.73 -6.83
C GLU A 7 1.82 -2.44 -7.65
N VAL A 8 1.38 -2.48 -8.92
CA VAL A 8 1.22 -1.27 -9.74
C VAL A 8 0.16 -0.34 -9.14
N ARG A 9 -1.03 -0.84 -8.80
CA ARG A 9 -2.11 -0.01 -8.25
C ARG A 9 -1.75 0.64 -6.92
N THR A 10 -1.18 -0.13 -6.01
CA THR A 10 -0.72 0.41 -4.72
C THR A 10 0.52 1.29 -4.89
N GLY A 11 1.34 1.06 -5.91
CA GLY A 11 2.54 1.82 -6.27
C GLY A 11 2.28 3.23 -6.81
N LEU A 12 1.12 3.47 -7.44
CA LEU A 12 0.70 4.79 -7.93
C LEU A 12 0.51 5.83 -6.81
N TRP A 13 0.44 5.39 -5.55
CA TRP A 13 0.25 6.23 -4.38
C TRP A 13 1.51 6.16 -3.48
N PRO A 14 2.58 6.90 -3.81
CA PRO A 14 3.86 6.81 -3.10
C PRO A 14 3.80 7.35 -1.67
N HIS A 15 2.86 8.27 -1.38
CA HIS A 15 2.69 8.90 -0.07
C HIS A 15 1.67 8.21 0.83
N MET A 16 0.89 7.24 0.30
CA MET A 16 -0.05 6.46 1.11
C MET A 16 0.61 5.22 1.69
N HIS A 17 0.32 4.99 2.98
CA HIS A 17 0.78 3.86 3.75
C HIS A 17 -0.40 2.96 4.06
N PHE A 18 -0.83 2.18 3.07
CA PHE A 18 -1.90 1.21 3.26
C PHE A 18 -1.53 0.24 4.39
N THR A 19 -2.37 0.20 5.43
CA THR A 19 -2.20 -0.57 6.66
C THR A 19 -3.07 -1.82 6.69
N ASP A 20 -4.22 -1.82 6.02
CA ASP A 20 -5.13 -2.97 5.99
C ASP A 20 -5.86 -3.09 4.65
N ILE A 21 -6.49 -4.24 4.42
CA ILE A 21 -7.43 -4.50 3.33
C ILE A 21 -8.81 -4.76 3.92
N GLU A 22 -9.80 -4.07 3.40
CA GLU A 22 -11.21 -4.27 3.74
C GLU A 22 -11.96 -4.75 2.51
N TYR A 23 -13.06 -5.46 2.72
CA TYR A 23 -14.04 -5.68 1.67
C TYR A 23 -15.42 -5.33 2.21
N ASP A 24 -16.22 -4.68 1.38
CA ASP A 24 -17.56 -4.22 1.72
C ASP A 24 -18.56 -4.74 0.68
N GLN A 25 -19.74 -5.15 1.12
CA GLN A 25 -20.84 -5.46 0.21
C GLN A 25 -21.45 -4.16 -0.33
N ARG A 26 -21.54 -4.06 -1.65
CA ARG A 26 -22.16 -2.95 -2.39
C ARG A 26 -23.14 -3.50 -3.41
N GLY A 27 -24.42 -3.42 -3.07
CA GLY A 27 -25.50 -3.98 -3.88
C GLY A 27 -25.34 -5.49 -4.03
N SER A 28 -25.27 -5.96 -5.27
CA SER A 28 -25.10 -7.37 -5.63
C SER A 28 -23.63 -7.79 -5.78
N SER A 29 -22.68 -6.99 -5.30
CA SER A 29 -21.25 -7.25 -5.44
C SER A 29 -20.48 -6.91 -4.17
N TYR A 30 -19.27 -7.44 -4.08
CA TYR A 30 -18.31 -7.19 -3.02
C TYR A 30 -17.13 -6.41 -3.58
N GLU A 31 -16.85 -5.29 -2.95
CA GLU A 31 -15.76 -4.40 -3.34
C GLU A 31 -14.64 -4.52 -2.31
N ILE A 32 -13.41 -4.59 -2.81
CA ILE A 32 -12.21 -4.77 -2.01
C ILE A 32 -11.40 -3.48 -2.07
N TYR A 33 -10.99 -3.02 -0.90
CA TYR A 33 -10.32 -1.74 -0.69
C TYR A 33 -9.01 -1.92 0.07
N ALA A 34 -7.97 -1.21 -0.34
CA ALA A 34 -6.80 -0.99 0.50
C ALA A 34 -7.03 0.26 1.35
N THR A 35 -6.79 0.18 2.65
CA THR A 35 -7.05 1.26 3.59
C THR A 35 -5.77 1.76 4.22
N ASP A 36 -5.65 3.08 4.32
CA ASP A 36 -4.62 3.76 5.10
C ASP A 36 -5.32 4.37 6.32
N VAL A 37 -5.04 3.79 7.49
CA VAL A 37 -5.55 4.26 8.78
C VAL A 37 -4.39 4.92 9.50
N THR A 38 -4.11 6.17 9.13
CA THR A 38 -3.11 7.00 9.78
C THR A 38 -3.75 8.30 10.28
N HIS A 39 -3.33 8.76 11.46
CA HIS A 39 -3.72 10.06 12.03
C HIS A 39 -5.23 10.39 11.96
N GLN A 40 -6.08 9.45 12.40
CA GLN A 40 -7.55 9.60 12.45
C GLN A 40 -8.26 9.78 11.09
N THR A 41 -7.52 9.70 9.98
CA THR A 41 -8.08 9.79 8.64
C THR A 41 -8.06 8.41 8.02
N LYS A 42 -9.22 7.95 7.53
CA LYS A 42 -9.34 6.65 6.85
C LYS A 42 -9.44 6.89 5.35
N SER A 43 -8.35 6.64 4.64
CA SER A 43 -8.36 6.67 3.18
C SER A 43 -8.65 5.26 2.65
N LYS A 44 -9.57 5.13 1.70
CA LYS A 44 -9.88 3.86 1.03
C LYS A 44 -9.51 3.96 -0.45
N LEU A 45 -8.67 3.06 -0.92
CA LEU A 45 -8.35 2.88 -2.33
C LEU A 45 -9.10 1.66 -2.88
N PHE A 46 -9.94 1.86 -3.89
CA PHE A 46 -10.60 0.76 -4.58
C PHE A 46 -9.58 -0.13 -5.30
N ILE A 47 -9.62 -1.43 -5.02
CA ILE A 47 -8.76 -2.42 -5.65
C ILE A 47 -9.56 -3.16 -6.71
N CYS A 48 -10.54 -3.98 -6.34
CA CYS A 48 -11.34 -4.71 -7.32
C CYS A 48 -12.71 -5.05 -6.74
N ARG A 49 -13.60 -5.53 -7.60
CA ARG A 49 -14.90 -6.05 -7.20
C ARG A 49 -15.10 -7.48 -7.69
N THR A 50 -15.91 -8.23 -6.98
CA THR A 50 -16.38 -9.56 -7.36
C THR A 50 -17.85 -9.71 -6.99
N VAL A 51 -18.57 -10.61 -7.65
CA VAL A 51 -19.98 -10.91 -7.32
C VAL A 51 -20.11 -11.99 -6.25
N ASP A 52 -19.04 -12.76 -6.03
CA ASP A 52 -18.98 -13.86 -5.07
C ASP A 52 -18.27 -13.43 -3.77
N GLU A 53 -18.95 -13.58 -2.64
CA GLU A 53 -18.45 -13.28 -1.31
C GLU A 53 -17.23 -14.13 -0.94
N GLN A 54 -17.28 -15.43 -1.25
CA GLN A 54 -16.20 -16.35 -0.91
C GLN A 54 -14.93 -15.98 -1.68
N GLN A 55 -15.09 -15.61 -2.94
CA GLN A 55 -14.01 -15.06 -3.75
C GLN A 55 -13.52 -13.71 -3.21
N ALA A 56 -14.42 -12.85 -2.71
CA ALA A 56 -14.04 -11.55 -2.13
C ALA A 56 -13.15 -11.72 -0.91
N ARG A 57 -13.53 -12.65 -0.02
CA ARG A 57 -12.80 -13.00 1.19
C ARG A 57 -11.41 -13.58 0.86
N LEU A 58 -11.33 -14.52 -0.08
CA LEU A 58 -10.05 -15.11 -0.51
C LEU A 58 -9.11 -14.04 -1.09
N LEU A 59 -9.64 -13.12 -1.91
CA LEU A 59 -8.85 -12.02 -2.45
C LEU A 59 -8.40 -11.05 -1.36
N ALA A 60 -9.26 -10.70 -0.41
CA ALA A 60 -8.92 -9.84 0.71
C ALA A 60 -7.80 -10.44 1.58
N GLU A 61 -7.90 -11.73 1.92
CA GLU A 61 -6.86 -12.46 2.66
C GLU A 61 -5.53 -12.49 1.87
N GLN A 62 -5.59 -12.77 0.57
CA GLN A 62 -4.41 -12.76 -0.29
C GLN A 62 -3.74 -11.38 -0.34
N PHE A 63 -4.52 -10.31 -0.47
CA PHE A 63 -4.00 -8.95 -0.49
C PHE A 63 -3.43 -8.53 0.86
N ARG A 64 -4.01 -8.96 1.99
CA ARG A 64 -3.43 -8.77 3.33
C ARG A 64 -2.06 -9.40 3.46
N ILE A 65 -1.83 -10.57 2.88
CA ILE A 65 -0.52 -11.24 2.87
C ILE A 65 0.49 -10.47 1.99
N TRP A 66 0.03 -9.87 0.90
CA TRP A 66 0.90 -9.14 -0.04
C TRP A 66 1.23 -7.72 0.42
N LEU A 67 0.35 -7.07 1.18
CA LEU A 67 0.50 -5.68 1.62
C LEU A 67 1.83 -5.41 2.36
N PRO A 68 2.25 -6.22 3.36
CA PRO A 68 3.53 -6.02 4.03
C PRO A 68 4.73 -6.21 3.09
N LYS A 69 4.63 -7.13 2.11
CA LYS A 69 5.70 -7.39 1.14
C LYS A 69 5.91 -6.17 0.24
N ILE A 70 4.83 -5.54 -0.21
CA ILE A 70 4.87 -4.32 -1.03
C ILE A 70 5.37 -3.13 -0.21
N ASN A 71 4.86 -2.94 1.02
CA ASN A 71 5.31 -1.88 1.91
C ASN A 71 6.82 -2.00 2.22
N SER A 72 7.32 -3.23 2.43
CA SER A 72 8.75 -3.49 2.63
C SER A 72 9.58 -3.12 1.39
N LYS A 73 9.12 -3.50 0.18
CA LYS A 73 9.77 -3.10 -1.08
C LYS A 73 9.78 -1.58 -1.26
N LYS A 74 8.66 -0.89 -0.99
CA LYS A 74 8.57 0.59 -1.04
C LYS A 74 9.56 1.26 -0.10
N ARG A 75 9.68 0.79 1.16
CA ARG A 75 10.67 1.30 2.12
C ARG A 75 12.10 1.12 1.61
N LYS A 76 12.43 -0.04 1.04
CA LYS A 76 13.75 -0.29 0.44
C LYS A 76 14.02 0.59 -0.78
N ALA A 77 13.01 0.88 -1.60
CA ALA A 77 13.13 1.77 -2.75
C ALA A 77 13.28 3.25 -2.34
N ALA A 78 12.55 3.69 -1.30
CA ALA A 78 12.71 5.04 -0.73
C ALA A 78 14.08 5.24 -0.10
N ALA A 79 14.60 4.24 0.63
CA ALA A 79 15.95 4.27 1.19
C ALA A 79 17.07 4.30 0.14
N LYS A 80 16.82 3.75 -1.06
CA LYS A 80 17.76 3.85 -2.20
C LYS A 80 17.68 5.21 -2.92
N LYS A 81 16.59 5.96 -2.74
CA LYS A 81 16.38 7.27 -3.36
C LYS A 81 16.76 8.44 -2.46
N SER A 82 17.11 8.23 -1.20
CA SER A 82 17.69 9.29 -0.38
C SER A 82 19.10 9.57 -0.90
N PRO A 83 19.39 10.75 -1.49
CA PRO A 83 20.75 11.22 -1.55
C PRO A 83 21.14 11.43 -0.09
N THR A 84 22.15 10.71 0.39
CA THR A 84 22.94 11.19 1.52
C THR A 84 23.62 12.48 1.07
N GLY A 85 22.88 13.57 1.14
CA GLY A 85 23.30 14.94 0.87
C GLY A 85 23.20 15.76 2.14
N TYR A 86 23.82 15.29 3.20
CA TYR A 86 24.32 16.19 4.25
C TYR A 86 25.83 16.24 4.04
N ASP A 87 26.24 17.19 3.20
CA ASP A 87 27.61 17.61 3.08
C ASP A 87 28.04 18.10 4.47
N ARG A 88 28.88 17.31 5.15
CA ARG A 88 29.50 17.73 6.40
C ARG A 88 30.53 18.79 6.02
N ILE A 89 30.14 20.06 6.07
CA ILE A 89 31.09 21.16 6.07
C ILE A 89 31.99 20.96 7.29
N ALA A 90 33.23 20.53 7.03
CA ALA A 90 34.27 20.39 8.02
C ALA A 90 34.58 21.77 8.61
N CYS A 91 34.31 21.96 9.90
CA CYS A 91 34.82 23.11 10.64
C CYS A 91 36.35 22.98 10.73
N HIS A 92 37.06 23.68 9.86
CA HIS A 92 38.47 24.00 10.10
C HIS A 92 38.55 25.05 11.21
N LYS A 93 39.03 24.64 12.39
CA LYS A 93 39.54 25.56 13.40
C LYS A 93 40.85 26.15 12.86
N GLY A 94 40.85 27.47 12.63
CA GLY A 94 42.05 28.30 12.59
C GLY A 94 42.31 28.91 13.96
#